data_AF-A0A9D8U331-F1
#
_entry.id   AF-A0A9D8U331-F1
#
_cell.length_a   1.000
_cell.length_b   1.000
_cell.length_c   1.000
_cell.angle_alpha   90.00
_cell.angle_beta   90.00
_cell.angle_gamma   90.00
#
_symmetry.space_group_name_H-M   'P 1'
#
loop_
_entity.id
_entity.type
_entity.pdbx_description
1 polymer ?
#
loop_
_entity_poly.entity_id
_entity_poly.type
_entity_poly.pdbx_seq_one_letter_code
_entity_poly.pdbx_strand_id
1 'polypeptide(L)'
;MNLGRNPKVRVKYDPENLLLVYVEDAQNRIFLPASCVYASYADGLSVWRHKLISRVVSNETNGARKHSEEKLLNARVTTFELAQQLKTSKRKTQRNKAHRYVREEVIAEVVTNFENASEDKQREDIPVQEFNFSSDEIAAEIEKAHWKSTSPSRGTGGDNA
;
A
#
# COMPACT_ATOMS: atom_id res chain seq x y z
N MET A 1 -17.99 13.42 -33.76
CA MET A 1 -17.12 13.09 -32.61
C MET A 1 -17.57 11.74 -32.08
N ASN A 2 -16.73 10.70 -32.19
CA ASN A 2 -17.08 9.34 -31.76
C ASN A 2 -17.03 9.23 -30.23
N LEU A 3 -18.16 9.50 -29.56
CA LEU A 3 -18.37 9.22 -28.13
C LEU A 3 -18.64 7.72 -27.88
N GLY A 4 -17.97 6.83 -28.63
CA GLY A 4 -18.35 5.41 -28.74
C GLY A 4 -17.51 4.42 -27.94
N ARG A 5 -16.36 4.83 -27.40
CA ARG A 5 -15.49 3.95 -26.58
C ARG A 5 -14.83 4.76 -25.48
N ASN A 6 -14.86 4.24 -24.26
CA ASN A 6 -14.08 4.81 -23.16
C ASN A 6 -12.59 4.85 -23.58
N PRO A 7 -11.93 6.00 -23.52
CA PRO A 7 -10.53 6.12 -23.87
C PRO A 7 -9.70 5.22 -22.96
N LYS A 8 -8.75 4.50 -23.54
CA LYS A 8 -7.74 3.76 -22.77
C LYS A 8 -6.68 4.76 -22.31
N VAL A 9 -6.48 4.86 -21.01
CA VAL A 9 -5.49 5.75 -20.40
C VAL A 9 -4.46 4.94 -19.62
N ARG A 10 -3.22 5.41 -19.58
CA ARG A 10 -2.17 4.83 -18.72
C ARG A 10 -2.30 5.45 -17.33
N VAL A 11 -2.17 4.63 -16.30
CA VAL A 11 -2.27 5.05 -14.89
C VAL A 11 -1.02 4.59 -14.15
N LYS A 12 -0.40 5.51 -13.41
CA LYS A 12 0.59 5.22 -12.38
C LYS A 12 -0.08 5.36 -11.02
N TYR A 13 0.27 4.49 -10.08
CA TYR A 13 -0.29 4.52 -8.73
C TYR A 13 0.72 3.91 -7.76
N ASP A 14 0.59 4.27 -6.49
CA ASP A 14 1.30 3.60 -5.41
C ASP A 14 0.55 2.30 -5.04
N PRO A 15 1.16 1.11 -5.12
CA PRO A 15 0.50 -0.13 -4.74
C PRO A 15 0.15 -0.21 -3.25
N GLU A 16 0.76 0.62 -2.39
CA GLU A 16 0.53 0.65 -0.94
C GLU A 16 -0.53 1.69 -0.53
N ASN A 17 -0.79 2.69 -1.37
CA ASN A 17 -1.80 3.73 -1.12
C ASN A 17 -2.60 4.08 -2.40
N LEU A 18 -3.89 3.76 -2.39
CA LEU A 18 -4.81 4.01 -3.50
C LEU A 18 -5.51 5.37 -3.46
N LEU A 19 -5.18 6.23 -2.50
CA LEU A 19 -5.77 7.56 -2.35
C LEU A 19 -5.53 8.44 -3.59
N LEU A 20 -4.33 8.33 -4.18
CA LEU A 20 -3.92 9.16 -5.30
C LEU A 20 -3.39 8.29 -6.45
N VAL A 21 -3.92 8.53 -7.65
CA VAL A 21 -3.38 7.95 -8.88
C VAL A 21 -2.98 9.06 -9.84
N TYR A 22 -2.17 8.70 -10.82
CA TYR A 22 -1.65 9.62 -11.83
C TYR A 22 -2.07 9.12 -13.20
N VAL A 23 -2.90 9.88 -13.89
CA VAL A 23 -3.45 9.51 -15.20
C VAL A 23 -2.66 10.22 -16.29
N GLU A 24 -2.24 9.48 -17.31
CA GLU A 24 -1.52 10.03 -18.45
C GLU A 24 -2.42 10.91 -19.31
N ASP A 25 -2.00 12.16 -19.51
CA ASP A 25 -2.44 12.98 -20.62
C ASP A 25 -1.50 12.75 -21.82
N ALA A 26 -1.97 11.95 -22.78
CA ALA A 26 -1.18 11.59 -23.95
C ALA A 26 -0.86 12.78 -24.87
N GLN A 27 -1.65 13.85 -24.83
CA GLN A 27 -1.43 15.03 -25.67
C GLN A 27 -0.27 15.86 -25.10
N ASN A 28 -0.29 16.10 -23.80
CA ASN A 28 0.71 16.91 -23.11
C ASN A 28 1.91 16.10 -22.60
N ARG A 29 1.86 14.76 -22.70
CA ARG A 29 2.87 13.80 -22.22
C ARG A 29 3.20 13.96 -20.73
N ILE A 30 2.19 14.35 -19.95
CA ILE A 30 2.28 14.52 -18.50
C ILE A 30 1.36 13.53 -17.78
N PHE A 31 1.61 13.35 -16.49
CA PHE A 31 0.75 12.57 -15.61
C PHE A 31 0.02 13.52 -14.66
N LEU A 32 -1.31 13.53 -14.73
CA LEU A 32 -2.16 14.38 -13.90
C LEU A 32 -2.61 13.62 -12.66
N PRO A 33 -2.51 14.22 -11.45
CA PRO A 33 -3.01 13.60 -10.24
C PRO A 33 -4.54 13.51 -10.27
N ALA A 34 -5.07 12.38 -9.87
CA ALA A 34 -6.50 12.12 -9.70
C ALA A 34 -6.71 11.45 -8.33
N SER A 35 -7.38 12.17 -7.44
CA SER A 35 -7.74 11.67 -6.11
C SER A 35 -8.88 10.65 -6.21
N CYS A 36 -8.85 9.65 -5.34
CA CYS A 36 -9.93 8.69 -5.22
C CYS A 36 -11.22 9.39 -4.75
N VAL A 37 -12.35 9.01 -5.37
CA VAL A 37 -13.68 9.53 -4.99
C VAL A 37 -14.04 9.12 -3.55
N TYR A 38 -13.60 7.93 -3.12
CA TYR A 38 -13.82 7.41 -1.77
C TYR A 38 -12.53 7.53 -0.97
N ALA A 39 -12.12 8.77 -0.67
CA ALA A 39 -10.86 9.08 -0.01
C ALA A 39 -10.74 8.34 1.33
N SER A 40 -11.77 8.40 2.17
CA SER A 40 -11.84 7.73 3.48
C SER A 40 -11.62 6.22 3.40
N TYR A 41 -12.04 5.59 2.30
CA TYR A 41 -11.81 4.17 2.07
C TYR A 41 -10.40 3.88 1.52
N ALA A 42 -9.92 4.70 0.59
CA ALA A 42 -8.70 4.45 -0.17
C ALA A 42 -7.42 4.88 0.58
N ASP A 43 -7.58 5.71 1.62
CA ASP A 43 -6.48 6.20 2.41
C ASP A 43 -5.70 5.07 3.10
N GLY A 44 -4.40 5.10 2.88
CA GLY A 44 -3.45 4.07 3.26
C GLY A 44 -3.87 2.66 2.83
N LEU A 45 -4.68 2.51 1.78
CA LEU A 45 -5.20 1.21 1.35
C LEU A 45 -4.36 0.62 0.21
N SER A 46 -3.76 -0.54 0.45
CA SER A 46 -2.99 -1.25 -0.58
C SER A 46 -3.90 -1.91 -1.63
N VAL A 47 -3.36 -2.11 -2.84
CA VAL A 47 -4.04 -2.88 -3.91
C VAL A 47 -4.40 -4.28 -3.45
N TRP A 48 -3.55 -4.90 -2.63
CA TRP A 48 -3.80 -6.25 -2.12
C TRP A 48 -5.00 -6.28 -1.17
N ARG A 49 -5.07 -5.33 -0.21
CA ARG A 49 -6.22 -5.19 0.70
C ARG A 49 -7.49 -4.84 -0.06
N HIS A 50 -7.43 -3.90 -1.00
CA HIS A 50 -8.58 -3.53 -1.83
C HIS A 50 -9.17 -4.74 -2.57
N LYS A 51 -8.32 -5.61 -3.16
CA LYS A 51 -8.78 -6.83 -3.84
C LYS A 51 -9.44 -7.81 -2.88
N LEU A 52 -8.94 -7.92 -1.65
CA LEU A 52 -9.53 -8.79 -0.64
C LEU A 52 -10.92 -8.28 -0.23
N ILE A 53 -11.02 -7.01 0.13
CA ILE A 53 -12.27 -6.34 0.53
C ILE A 53 -13.29 -6.41 -0.61
N SER A 54 -12.89 -6.09 -1.84
CA SER A 54 -13.78 -6.16 -3.01
C SER A 54 -14.34 -7.56 -3.24
N ARG A 55 -13.56 -8.62 -2.97
CA ARG A 55 -14.05 -9.99 -3.06
C ARG A 55 -15.09 -10.30 -1.99
N VAL A 56 -14.90 -9.81 -0.76
CA VAL A 56 -15.89 -9.96 0.33
C VAL A 56 -17.20 -9.29 -0.07
N VAL A 57 -17.16 -8.01 -0.44
CA VAL A 57 -18.36 -7.25 -0.82
C VAL A 57 -19.04 -7.84 -2.07
N SER A 58 -18.26 -8.28 -3.05
CA SER A 58 -18.81 -8.90 -4.26
C SER A 58 -19.55 -10.21 -3.94
N ASN A 59 -19.02 -11.03 -3.04
CA ASN A 59 -19.70 -12.25 -2.59
C ASN A 59 -21.01 -11.95 -1.85
N GLU A 60 -21.07 -10.90 -1.05
CA GLU A 60 -22.29 -10.47 -0.32
C GLU A 60 -23.35 -9.86 -1.25
N THR A 61 -22.93 -9.27 -2.36
CA THR A 61 -23.80 -8.55 -3.29
C THR A 61 -24.12 -9.32 -4.57
N ASN A 62 -23.97 -10.66 -4.55
CA ASN A 62 -24.22 -11.53 -5.71
C ASN A 62 -23.43 -11.11 -6.97
N GLY A 63 -22.19 -10.66 -6.81
CA GLY A 63 -21.32 -10.30 -7.92
C GLY A 63 -21.51 -8.90 -8.48
N ALA A 64 -22.20 -7.99 -7.77
CA ALA A 64 -22.33 -6.61 -8.20
C ALA A 64 -20.95 -5.97 -8.46
N ARG A 65 -20.83 -5.20 -9.55
CA ARG A 65 -19.54 -4.58 -9.95
C ARG A 65 -19.27 -3.23 -9.27
N LYS A 66 -20.34 -2.54 -8.84
CA LYS A 66 -20.27 -1.24 -8.16
C LYS A 66 -20.76 -1.39 -6.74
N HIS A 67 -20.06 -0.78 -5.80
CA HIS A 67 -20.37 -0.82 -4.39
C HIS A 67 -20.42 0.62 -3.83
N SER A 68 -21.29 0.85 -2.85
CA SER A 68 -21.29 2.09 -2.09
C SER A 68 -20.05 2.16 -1.19
N GLU A 69 -19.59 3.37 -0.91
CA GLU A 69 -18.46 3.60 0.00
C GLU A 69 -18.69 2.97 1.38
N GLU A 70 -19.89 3.14 1.94
CA GLU A 70 -20.29 2.55 3.23
C GLU A 70 -20.08 1.03 3.29
N LYS A 71 -20.40 0.31 2.21
CA LYS A 71 -20.18 -1.15 2.14
C LYS A 71 -18.70 -1.51 2.11
N LEU A 72 -17.90 -0.73 1.40
CA LEU A 72 -16.46 -0.93 1.32
C LEU A 72 -15.77 -0.64 2.66
N LEU A 73 -16.19 0.42 3.37
CA LEU A 73 -15.71 0.75 4.70
C LEU A 73 -16.11 -0.33 5.73
N ASN A 74 -17.38 -0.74 5.74
CA ASN A 74 -17.83 -1.81 6.64
C ASN A 74 -17.06 -3.12 6.37
N ALA A 75 -16.85 -3.48 5.10
CA ALA A 75 -16.06 -4.64 4.75
C ALA A 75 -14.57 -4.50 5.14
N ARG A 76 -13.99 -3.30 5.11
CA ARG A 76 -12.62 -3.04 5.61
C ARG A 76 -12.52 -3.34 7.11
N VAL A 77 -13.44 -2.80 7.90
CA VAL A 77 -13.49 -2.99 9.36
C VAL A 77 -13.73 -4.46 9.73
N THR A 78 -14.76 -5.09 9.17
CA THR A 78 -15.08 -6.49 9.46
C THR A 78 -13.97 -7.45 9.01
N THR A 79 -13.32 -7.18 7.87
CA THR A 79 -12.15 -7.97 7.43
C THR A 79 -10.97 -7.81 8.38
N PHE A 80 -10.75 -6.62 8.93
CA PHE A 80 -9.71 -6.37 9.93
C PHE A 80 -9.97 -7.16 11.22
N GLU A 81 -11.18 -7.10 11.75
CA GLU A 81 -11.58 -7.86 12.95
C GLU A 81 -11.41 -9.37 12.75
N LEU A 82 -11.86 -9.89 11.60
CA LEU A 82 -11.65 -11.30 11.24
C LEU A 82 -10.17 -11.65 11.11
N ALA A 83 -9.36 -10.76 10.54
CA ALA A 83 -7.92 -10.95 10.45
C ALA A 83 -7.28 -11.00 11.86
N GLN A 84 -7.70 -10.16 12.80
CA GLN A 84 -7.21 -10.22 14.18
C GLN A 84 -7.47 -11.59 14.83
N GLN A 85 -8.69 -12.13 14.66
CA GLN A 85 -9.04 -13.46 15.18
C GLN A 85 -8.23 -14.58 14.51
N LEU A 86 -7.98 -14.47 13.20
CA LEU A 86 -7.28 -15.50 12.43
C LEU A 86 -5.75 -15.52 12.64
N LYS A 87 -5.17 -14.55 13.36
CA LYS A 87 -3.74 -14.56 13.74
C LYS A 87 -3.37 -15.77 14.59
N THR A 88 -4.31 -16.33 15.35
CA THR A 88 -4.07 -17.53 16.19
C THR A 88 -4.44 -18.83 15.47
N SER A 89 -4.84 -18.77 14.20
CA SER A 89 -5.25 -19.95 13.44
C SER A 89 -4.14 -20.99 13.36
N LYS A 90 -4.52 -22.27 13.51
CA LYS A 90 -3.62 -23.42 13.31
C LYS A 90 -3.14 -23.54 11.86
N ARG A 91 -3.90 -22.99 10.89
CA ARG A 91 -3.57 -23.05 9.46
C ARG A 91 -2.58 -21.94 9.09
N LYS A 92 -1.32 -22.31 8.80
CA LYS A 92 -0.22 -21.39 8.47
C LYS A 92 -0.58 -20.37 7.38
N THR A 93 -1.25 -20.80 6.31
CA THR A 93 -1.62 -19.94 5.19
C THR A 93 -2.62 -18.86 5.57
N GLN A 94 -3.62 -19.20 6.40
CA GLN A 94 -4.60 -18.25 6.92
C GLN A 94 -3.94 -17.28 7.89
N ARG A 95 -3.13 -17.80 8.82
CA ARG A 95 -2.40 -16.99 9.80
C ARG A 95 -1.48 -15.98 9.13
N ASN A 96 -0.71 -16.38 8.11
CA ASN A 96 0.18 -15.45 7.39
C ASN A 96 -0.58 -14.34 6.66
N LYS A 97 -1.73 -14.66 6.05
CA LYS A 97 -2.60 -13.66 5.42
C LYS A 97 -3.17 -12.68 6.45
N ALA A 98 -3.63 -13.20 7.59
CA ALA A 98 -4.11 -12.40 8.70
C ALA A 98 -3.04 -11.45 9.25
N HIS A 99 -1.82 -11.94 9.50
CA HIS A 99 -0.70 -11.10 9.92
C HIS A 99 -0.38 -10.00 8.92
N ARG A 100 -0.32 -10.34 7.62
CA ARG A 100 -0.08 -9.34 6.57
C ARG A 100 -1.15 -8.25 6.60
N TYR A 101 -2.43 -8.64 6.62
CA TYR A 101 -3.54 -7.69 6.63
C TYR A 101 -3.46 -6.75 7.82
N VAL A 102 -3.32 -7.30 9.03
CA VAL A 102 -3.25 -6.51 10.26
C VAL A 102 -2.04 -5.58 10.26
N ARG A 103 -0.87 -6.05 9.79
CA ARG A 103 0.33 -5.21 9.69
C ARG A 103 0.10 -4.02 8.74
N GLU A 104 -0.41 -4.27 7.54
CA GLU A 104 -0.65 -3.20 6.57
C GLU A 104 -1.70 -2.19 7.07
N GLU A 105 -2.72 -2.66 7.80
CA GLU A 105 -3.74 -1.77 8.39
C GLU A 105 -3.17 -0.87 9.48
N VAL A 106 -2.37 -1.44 10.40
CA VAL A 106 -1.72 -0.66 11.47
C VAL A 106 -0.73 0.36 10.88
N ILE A 107 0.02 -0.01 9.84
CA ILE A 107 0.93 0.94 9.16
C ILE A 107 0.13 2.09 8.55
N ALA A 108 -1.01 1.81 7.92
CA ALA A 108 -1.88 2.84 7.35
C ALA A 108 -2.42 3.80 8.42
N GLU A 109 -2.89 3.29 9.56
CA GLU A 109 -3.35 4.12 10.69
C GLU A 109 -2.21 4.98 11.26
N VAL A 110 -0.99 4.44 11.38
CA VAL A 110 0.16 5.21 11.87
C VAL A 110 0.54 6.33 10.90
N VAL A 111 0.56 6.06 9.59
CA VAL A 111 0.89 7.07 8.56
C VAL A 111 -0.17 8.19 8.55
N THR A 112 -1.45 7.83 8.54
CA THR A 112 -2.56 8.80 8.56
C THR A 112 -2.57 9.65 9.83
N ASN A 113 -2.33 9.05 11.00
CA ASN A 113 -2.21 9.79 12.25
C ASN A 113 -0.95 10.66 12.33
N PHE A 114 0.16 10.24 11.71
CA PHE A 114 1.39 11.06 11.63
C PHE A 114 1.21 12.27 10.70
N GLU A 115 0.53 12.09 9.57
CA GLU A 115 0.17 13.20 8.66
C GLU A 115 -0.80 14.18 9.34
N ASN A 116 -1.82 13.70 10.05
CA ASN A 116 -2.72 14.56 10.84
C ASN A 116 -2.00 15.27 12.01
N ALA A 117 -1.03 14.61 12.66
CA ALA A 117 -0.20 15.22 13.70
C ALA A 117 0.76 16.29 13.15
N SER A 118 1.06 16.27 11.84
CA SER A 118 1.90 17.28 11.20
C SER A 118 1.14 18.55 10.79
N GLU A 119 -0.20 18.52 10.79
CA GLU A 119 -1.05 19.70 10.58
C GLU A 119 -1.28 20.51 11.88
N ASP A 120 -1.07 19.91 13.05
CA ASP A 120 -1.04 20.62 14.34
C ASP A 120 0.32 21.31 14.56
N LYS A 121 0.60 22.34 13.75
CA LYS A 121 1.64 23.32 14.07
C LYS A 121 1.23 24.19 15.25
N GLN A 122 1.32 23.63 16.45
CA GLN A 122 1.69 24.32 17.68
C GLN A 122 1.74 23.28 18.81
N ARG A 123 2.95 22.76 19.11
CA ARG A 123 3.46 22.64 20.49
C ARG A 123 4.80 21.90 20.58
N GLU A 124 5.74 22.63 21.19
CA GLU A 124 6.87 22.22 22.04
C GLU A 124 7.93 21.30 21.42
N ASP A 125 9.14 21.85 21.30
CA ASP A 125 10.38 21.18 20.94
C ASP A 125 10.65 19.94 21.81
N ILE A 126 10.27 18.75 21.31
CA ILE A 126 10.78 17.48 21.83
C ILE A 126 12.09 17.22 21.07
N PRO A 127 13.23 17.06 21.76
CA PRO A 127 14.50 16.83 21.07
C PRO A 127 14.42 15.50 20.34
N VAL A 128 14.54 15.54 19.01
CA VAL A 128 14.69 14.37 18.15
C VAL A 128 15.92 13.60 18.61
N GLN A 129 15.73 12.44 19.24
CA GLN A 129 16.81 11.49 19.44
C GLN A 129 17.15 10.92 18.07
N GLU A 130 18.15 11.51 17.41
CA GLU A 130 18.78 10.93 16.23
C GLU A 130 19.38 9.57 16.64
N PHE A 131 18.66 8.49 16.30
CA PHE A 131 19.20 7.14 16.36
C PHE A 131 20.23 6.99 15.24
N ASN A 132 21.48 7.34 15.54
CA ASN A 132 22.63 7.05 14.70
C ASN A 132 22.90 5.54 14.70
N PHE A 133 22.28 4.82 13.77
CA PHE A 133 22.75 3.48 13.42
C PHE A 133 24.06 3.64 12.63
N SER A 134 25.19 3.31 13.27
CA SER A 134 26.46 3.19 12.56
C SER A 134 26.30 2.14 11.47
N SER A 135 26.76 2.47 10.25
CA SER A 135 26.64 1.63 9.06
C SER A 135 27.24 0.22 9.25
N ASP A 136 28.10 0.05 10.24
CA ASP A 136 28.77 -1.21 10.57
C ASP A 136 27.85 -2.21 11.28
N GLU A 137 26.85 -1.73 12.05
CA GLU A 137 25.94 -2.57 12.82
C GLU A 137 24.88 -3.23 11.91
N ILE A 138 24.48 -2.51 10.86
CA ILE A 138 23.57 -3.01 9.81
C ILE A 138 24.29 -4.08 8.98
N ALA A 139 25.56 -3.90 8.65
CA ALA A 139 26.35 -4.87 7.89
C ALA A 139 26.56 -6.18 8.68
N ALA A 140 26.83 -6.09 9.98
CA ALA A 140 27.00 -7.25 10.86
C ALA A 140 25.70 -8.07 10.99
N GLU A 141 24.54 -7.41 11.07
CA GLU A 141 23.24 -8.10 11.16
C GLU A 141 22.86 -8.77 9.83
N ILE A 142 23.27 -8.20 8.68
CA ILE A 142 23.10 -8.80 7.34
C ILE A 142 23.94 -10.08 7.19
N GLU A 143 25.20 -10.08 7.64
CA GLU A 143 26.06 -11.28 7.61
C GLU A 143 25.51 -12.38 8.53
N LYS A 144 25.09 -12.03 9.75
CA LYS A 144 24.51 -12.97 10.73
C LYS A 144 23.23 -13.64 10.21
N ALA A 145 22.42 -12.90 9.46
CA ALA A 145 21.18 -13.40 8.84
C ALA A 145 21.40 -14.31 7.61
N HIS A 146 22.65 -14.51 7.15
CA HIS A 146 22.98 -15.25 5.92
C HIS A 146 22.27 -14.72 4.65
N TRP A 147 21.84 -13.46 4.66
CA TRP A 147 21.19 -12.84 3.51
C TRP A 147 22.27 -12.40 2.52
N LYS A 148 22.47 -13.20 1.47
CA LYS A 148 23.36 -12.82 0.37
C LYS A 148 22.71 -11.66 -0.39
N SER A 149 23.27 -10.46 -0.27
CA SER A 149 22.93 -9.34 -1.15
C SER A 149 23.38 -9.71 -2.57
N THR A 150 22.44 -10.13 -3.41
CA THR A 150 22.70 -10.20 -4.86
C THR A 150 22.50 -8.79 -5.42
N SER A 151 23.55 -7.98 -5.33
CA SER A 151 23.69 -6.82 -6.21
C SER A 151 23.64 -7.34 -7.67
N PRO A 152 22.99 -6.62 -8.61
CA PRO A 152 23.06 -6.99 -10.02
C PRO A 152 24.52 -7.03 -10.44
N SER A 153 24.96 -8.07 -11.15
CA SER A 153 26.31 -8.08 -11.71
C SER A 153 26.44 -6.86 -12.61
N ARG A 154 27.40 -5.98 -12.30
CA ARG A 154 27.95 -5.06 -13.29
C ARG A 154 28.46 -5.95 -14.41
N GLY A 155 27.74 -5.97 -15.53
CA GLY A 155 28.21 -6.61 -16.74
C GLY A 155 29.57 -6.01 -17.07
N THR A 156 30.62 -6.78 -16.81
CA THR A 156 31.93 -6.57 -17.42
C THR A 156 31.72 -6.84 -18.91
N GLY A 157 31.39 -5.77 -19.65
CA GLY A 157 31.58 -5.73 -21.09
C GLY A 157 33.07 -5.79 -21.35
N GLY A 158 33.59 -7.01 -21.47
CA GLY A 158 34.89 -7.29 -22.01
C GLY A 158 34.69 -8.31 -23.13
N ASP A 159 34.70 -7.83 -24.37
CA ASP A 159 35.17 -8.60 -25.50
C ASP A 159 35.60 -7.63 -26.62
N ASN A 160 36.93 -7.51 -26.71
CA ASN A 160 37.73 -7.62 -27.93
C ASN A 160 37.33 -6.79 -29.18
N ALA A 161 38.07 -5.70 -29.38
CA ALA A 161 38.81 -5.43 -30.62
C ALA A 161 40.07 -4.60 -30.30
#